data_AF-A0AA40B9F6-F1
#
_entry.id   AF-A0AA40B9F6-F1
#
_cell.length_a   1.000
_cell.length_b   1.000
_cell.length_c   1.000
_cell.angle_alpha   90.00
_cell.angle_beta   90.00
_cell.angle_gamma   90.00
#
_symmetry.space_group_name_H-M   'P 1'
#
loop_
_entity.id
_entity.type
_entity.pdbx_description
1 polymer ?
#
loop_
_entity_poly.entity_id
_entity_poly.type
_entity_poly.pdbx_seq_one_letter_code
_entity_poly.pdbx_strand_id
1 'polypeptide(L)'
;MLSRKKKRGQSFVRFGRLSGGALISALLLHTKGCHAIDWKNITSNSTAETPVPLIVTNACPEDIWPGIGTQNGIGPGTGGFPLEAGSSRRMYVSPDWQGRVWGRTNCSFNADGTGPSNLNGVNGNGASCLTGDCFGRLDCEFTGQVPTTLAEFNLIGGMDGKQTFYDISLVDGYNLPLAIVYVPAKNTTWIPPNLTNCACIASSGYLDEPARSGLAYTNASYPMPYEAAQTNSGVANWCPWDLQEYPPSKPGDGIYPYPDDNIQRPIFDPCLSACASTNSPQDCCTGDYNSPDVCKPSLYSEQAKMVCPDAYSYAYDDQTSTFIIPTGGGWEVVFCPKGRSTNILVMFGDQLRALGSGGLITKEMFDVITNRTYLESGRPNSAVSARPASAWLFAVGFVAIFVAVWR
;
A
#
# COMPACT_ATOMS: atom_id res chain seq x y z
N MET A 1 46.67 -26.89 43.82
CA MET A 1 48.14 -26.77 43.63
C MET A 1 48.45 -26.93 42.15
N LEU A 2 49.17 -25.96 41.58
CA LEU A 2 50.06 -26.02 40.40
C LEU A 2 49.51 -26.65 39.08
N SER A 3 49.23 -25.86 38.03
CA SER A 3 50.19 -25.18 37.13
C SER A 3 50.85 -26.13 36.12
N ARG A 4 50.70 -25.81 34.82
CA ARG A 4 51.77 -25.52 33.81
C ARG A 4 51.24 -25.77 32.39
N LYS A 5 51.18 -24.72 31.55
CA LYS A 5 52.16 -24.33 30.49
C LYS A 5 52.12 -25.26 29.25
N LYS A 6 52.48 -24.88 28.03
CA LYS A 6 52.70 -23.65 27.23
C LYS A 6 53.44 -24.17 25.96
N LYS A 7 53.28 -23.49 24.82
CA LYS A 7 54.12 -23.48 23.59
C LYS A 7 53.86 -24.62 22.58
N ARG A 8 53.61 -24.36 21.28
CA ARG A 8 54.33 -23.62 20.20
C ARG A 8 55.69 -24.21 19.80
N GLY A 9 55.83 -24.47 18.49
CA GLY A 9 57.08 -24.67 17.73
C GLY A 9 56.75 -25.46 16.45
N GLN A 10 56.67 -24.92 15.23
CA GLN A 10 57.65 -24.19 14.38
C GLN A 10 58.94 -24.97 14.02
N SER A 11 58.99 -25.34 12.74
CA SER A 11 60.04 -25.02 11.74
C SER A 11 61.37 -25.78 11.65
N PHE A 12 61.93 -25.66 10.41
CA PHE A 12 63.29 -25.92 9.89
C PHE A 12 63.59 -27.33 9.35
N VAL A 13 64.29 -27.56 8.22
CA VAL A 13 64.82 -26.78 7.08
C VAL A 13 65.50 -27.78 6.13
N ARG A 14 65.58 -27.52 4.82
CA ARG A 14 66.83 -27.76 4.05
C ARG A 14 66.87 -26.99 2.72
N PHE A 15 67.99 -26.31 2.52
CA PHE A 15 68.40 -25.51 1.35
C PHE A 15 69.23 -26.35 0.37
N GLY A 16 69.22 -25.97 -0.92
CA GLY A 16 70.19 -26.38 -1.93
C GLY A 16 70.30 -25.38 -3.10
N ARG A 17 71.44 -24.65 -3.14
CA ARG A 17 72.07 -23.76 -4.15
C ARG A 17 72.02 -24.26 -5.63
N LEU A 18 72.33 -23.54 -6.72
CA LEU A 18 72.62 -22.14 -7.16
C LEU A 18 72.74 -22.17 -8.71
N SER A 19 72.93 -20.97 -9.32
CA SER A 19 73.33 -20.64 -10.72
C SER A 19 72.16 -20.51 -11.71
N GLY A 20 72.04 -19.49 -12.55
CA GLY A 20 72.84 -18.30 -12.86
C GLY A 20 72.38 -17.80 -14.24
N GLY A 21 72.36 -16.47 -14.46
CA GLY A 21 72.34 -15.89 -15.81
C GLY A 21 70.97 -15.62 -16.45
N ALA A 22 70.71 -14.34 -16.72
CA ALA A 22 69.58 -13.82 -17.48
C ALA A 22 69.65 -14.17 -18.98
N LEU A 23 68.50 -14.30 -19.64
CA LEU A 23 68.28 -13.83 -21.01
C LEU A 23 66.77 -13.76 -21.32
N ILE A 24 66.43 -12.73 -22.08
CA ILE A 24 65.11 -12.14 -22.35
C ILE A 24 64.32 -12.99 -23.34
N SER A 25 63.03 -13.24 -23.06
CA SER A 25 61.97 -13.31 -24.08
C SER A 25 60.60 -13.19 -23.42
N ALA A 26 59.90 -12.12 -23.78
CA ALA A 26 58.48 -11.93 -23.48
C ALA A 26 57.65 -12.91 -24.31
N LEU A 27 56.84 -13.73 -23.66
CA LEU A 27 55.71 -14.41 -24.29
C LEU A 27 54.52 -14.37 -23.31
N LEU A 28 53.39 -13.89 -23.82
CA LEU A 28 52.13 -13.70 -23.11
C LEU A 28 51.65 -14.97 -22.38
N LEU A 29 51.04 -14.80 -21.20
CA LEU A 29 49.91 -15.64 -20.73
C LEU A 29 49.15 -14.96 -19.57
N HIS A 30 48.01 -14.38 -19.94
CA HIS A 30 46.73 -14.28 -19.23
C HIS A 30 46.70 -14.25 -17.69
N THR A 31 46.48 -13.04 -17.15
CA THR A 31 45.78 -12.81 -15.89
C THR A 31 44.29 -13.13 -16.05
N LYS A 32 43.73 -13.93 -15.15
CA LYS A 32 42.27 -14.14 -15.05
C LYS A 32 41.64 -12.87 -14.50
N GLY A 33 40.92 -12.15 -15.37
CA GLY A 33 40.16 -10.96 -15.05
C GLY A 33 38.76 -11.27 -14.50
N CYS A 34 38.23 -10.30 -13.77
CA CYS A 34 36.84 -10.17 -13.38
C CYS A 34 35.88 -10.46 -14.55
N HIS A 35 34.86 -11.29 -14.31
CA HIS A 35 33.76 -11.44 -15.25
C HIS A 35 32.87 -10.19 -15.16
N ALA A 36 33.10 -9.25 -16.08
CA ALA A 36 32.08 -8.30 -16.49
C ALA A 36 30.95 -9.08 -17.19
N ILE A 37 29.71 -8.81 -16.81
CA ILE A 37 28.54 -9.31 -17.53
C ILE A 37 28.50 -8.59 -18.89
N ASP A 38 28.76 -9.32 -19.97
CA ASP A 38 28.64 -8.82 -21.34
C ASP A 38 27.17 -8.90 -21.78
N TRP A 39 26.52 -7.74 -21.92
CA TRP A 39 25.10 -7.62 -22.24
C TRP A 39 24.78 -7.89 -23.72
N LYS A 40 25.73 -8.36 -24.53
CA LYS A 40 25.55 -8.41 -26.00
C LYS A 40 25.00 -9.70 -26.59
N ASN A 41 24.68 -10.75 -25.83
CA ASN A 41 24.06 -11.95 -26.40
C ASN A 41 23.12 -12.68 -25.42
N ILE A 42 21.96 -12.08 -25.13
CA ILE A 42 20.79 -12.84 -24.66
C ILE A 42 19.84 -12.99 -25.84
N THR A 43 20.00 -14.07 -26.59
CA THR A 43 18.93 -14.61 -27.43
C THR A 43 18.26 -15.74 -26.67
N SER A 44 17.32 -15.38 -25.80
CA SER A 44 16.26 -16.28 -25.36
C SER A 44 14.93 -15.58 -25.58
N ASN A 45 14.05 -16.32 -26.23
CA ASN A 45 12.71 -15.93 -26.65
C ASN A 45 11.83 -15.70 -25.41
N SER A 46 11.86 -14.48 -24.86
CA SER A 46 10.77 -13.92 -24.08
C SER A 46 10.32 -12.68 -24.84
N THR A 47 9.03 -12.59 -25.15
CA THR A 47 8.45 -11.28 -25.40
C THR A 47 8.74 -10.46 -24.15
N ALA A 48 9.73 -9.56 -24.22
CA ALA A 48 10.02 -8.66 -23.12
C ALA A 48 8.79 -7.77 -22.96
N GLU A 49 7.87 -8.20 -22.09
CA GLU A 49 6.65 -7.46 -21.87
C GLU A 49 7.02 -6.07 -21.35
N THR A 50 6.33 -5.05 -21.86
CA THR A 50 6.65 -3.67 -21.53
C THR A 50 6.50 -3.44 -20.03
N PRO A 51 7.53 -2.95 -19.33
CA PRO A 51 7.45 -2.72 -17.90
C PRO A 51 6.31 -1.74 -17.54
N VAL A 52 5.56 -2.06 -16.50
CA VAL A 52 4.44 -1.23 -16.00
C VAL A 52 5.01 -0.14 -15.09
N PRO A 53 4.76 1.15 -15.37
CA PRO A 53 5.21 2.23 -14.49
C PRO A 53 4.56 2.12 -13.10
N LEU A 54 5.39 2.20 -12.05
CA LEU A 54 4.96 2.39 -10.67
C LEU A 54 5.62 3.67 -10.15
N ILE A 55 4.81 4.68 -9.86
CA ILE A 55 5.27 5.98 -9.35
C ILE A 55 4.87 6.06 -7.88
N VAL A 56 5.77 6.52 -7.02
CA VAL A 56 5.47 6.79 -5.62
C VAL A 56 5.73 8.26 -5.35
N THR A 57 4.73 8.97 -4.85
CA THR A 57 4.76 10.42 -4.61
C THR A 57 4.52 10.70 -3.14
N ASN A 58 5.42 11.49 -2.52
CA ASN A 58 5.25 12.01 -1.18
C ASN A 58 4.65 13.43 -1.24
N ALA A 59 3.35 13.58 -1.00
CA ALA A 59 2.72 14.89 -0.83
C ALA A 59 2.57 15.29 0.66
N CYS A 60 3.15 14.52 1.57
CA CYS A 60 3.20 14.85 2.99
C CYS A 60 4.18 16.04 3.20
N PRO A 61 4.00 16.82 4.29
CA PRO A 61 4.93 17.91 4.63
C PRO A 61 6.29 17.41 5.14
N GLU A 62 6.37 16.15 5.54
CA GLU A 62 7.56 15.51 6.10
C GLU A 62 8.07 14.41 5.16
N ASP A 63 9.33 14.04 5.35
CA ASP A 63 9.93 12.89 4.67
C ASP A 63 9.27 11.58 5.12
N ILE A 64 9.07 10.68 4.17
CA ILE A 64 8.55 9.34 4.42
C ILE A 64 9.49 8.30 3.84
N TRP A 65 9.30 7.05 4.25
CA TRP A 65 10.04 5.92 3.69
C TRP A 65 9.06 4.92 3.11
N PRO A 66 8.70 5.02 1.81
CA PRO A 66 7.81 4.03 1.22
C PRO A 66 8.41 2.63 1.34
N GLY A 67 7.55 1.66 1.64
CA GLY A 67 7.83 0.23 1.59
C GLY A 67 7.10 -0.39 0.41
N ILE A 68 7.71 -1.39 -0.22
CA ILE A 68 7.16 -2.13 -1.35
C ILE A 68 7.37 -3.61 -1.10
N GLY A 69 6.28 -4.38 -1.10
CA GLY A 69 6.30 -5.82 -0.94
C GLY A 69 5.82 -6.47 -2.22
N THR A 70 6.64 -7.33 -2.83
CA THR A 70 6.26 -8.10 -4.03
C THR A 70 5.85 -9.52 -3.62
N GLN A 71 4.63 -9.91 -3.95
CA GLN A 71 4.13 -11.27 -3.73
C GLN A 71 4.30 -12.15 -4.97
N ASN A 72 4.13 -11.59 -6.18
CA ASN A 72 4.30 -12.30 -7.44
C ASN A 72 4.86 -11.36 -8.54
N GLY A 73 5.45 -11.94 -9.58
CA GLY A 73 6.09 -11.21 -10.67
C GLY A 73 7.43 -10.58 -10.27
N ILE A 74 7.84 -9.54 -11.01
CA ILE A 74 9.10 -8.81 -10.81
C ILE A 74 8.79 -7.43 -10.25
N GLY A 75 9.22 -7.20 -9.01
CA GLY A 75 9.11 -5.90 -8.33
C GLY A 75 10.11 -4.85 -8.84
N PRO A 76 10.11 -3.64 -8.26
CA PRO A 76 10.85 -2.49 -8.79
C PRO A 76 12.37 -2.50 -8.51
N GLY A 77 12.92 -3.63 -8.06
CA GLY A 77 14.33 -3.76 -7.67
C GLY A 77 14.69 -3.08 -6.34
N THR A 78 13.68 -2.65 -5.58
CA THR A 78 13.80 -2.13 -4.21
C THR A 78 12.49 -2.39 -3.47
N GLY A 79 12.59 -2.79 -2.22
CA GLY A 79 11.51 -2.96 -1.26
C GLY A 79 11.32 -1.74 -0.35
N GLY A 80 12.14 -0.70 -0.48
CA GLY A 80 11.90 0.56 0.21
C GLY A 80 13.04 1.58 0.09
N PHE A 81 12.70 2.84 0.31
CA PHE A 81 13.61 3.96 0.10
C PHE A 81 13.16 5.21 0.87
N PRO A 82 14.05 6.16 1.19
CA PRO A 82 13.63 7.50 1.63
C PRO A 82 13.00 8.27 0.47
N LEU A 83 11.97 9.06 0.76
CA LEU A 83 11.32 9.94 -0.21
C LEU A 83 11.03 11.30 0.44
N GLU A 84 11.75 12.32 -0.03
CA GLU A 84 11.65 13.68 0.49
C GLU A 84 10.25 14.28 0.28
N ALA A 85 9.84 15.20 1.15
CA ALA A 85 8.58 15.94 1.01
C ALA A 85 8.45 16.60 -0.37
N GLY A 86 7.32 16.39 -1.04
CA GLY A 86 7.03 16.91 -2.38
C GLY A 86 7.72 16.17 -3.54
N SER A 87 8.50 15.11 -3.28
CA SER A 87 9.21 14.35 -4.30
C SER A 87 8.43 13.14 -4.81
N SER A 88 8.76 12.71 -6.03
CA SER A 88 8.23 11.50 -6.65
C SER A 88 9.36 10.62 -7.16
N ARG A 89 9.20 9.30 -7.02
CA ARG A 89 10.10 8.29 -7.58
C ARG A 89 9.35 7.42 -8.57
N ARG A 90 9.79 7.43 -9.83
CA ARG A 90 9.29 6.52 -10.87
C ARG A 90 10.14 5.26 -10.91
N MET A 91 9.47 4.13 -10.90
CA MET A 91 10.02 2.78 -11.02
C MET A 91 9.16 1.97 -12.00
N TYR A 92 9.50 0.70 -12.16
CA TYR A 92 8.78 -0.21 -13.05
C TYR A 92 8.64 -1.58 -12.41
N VAL A 93 7.51 -2.24 -12.68
CA VAL A 93 7.23 -3.62 -12.29
C VAL A 93 6.86 -4.43 -13.54
N SER A 94 6.87 -5.76 -13.45
CA SER A 94 6.37 -6.59 -14.56
C SER A 94 4.84 -6.52 -14.68
N PRO A 95 4.27 -6.83 -15.86
CA PRO A 95 2.81 -6.83 -16.03
C PRO A 95 2.04 -7.87 -15.21
N ASP A 96 2.72 -8.90 -14.72
CA ASP A 96 2.17 -9.93 -13.83
C ASP A 96 2.40 -9.63 -12.34
N TRP A 97 2.89 -8.43 -12.02
CA TRP A 97 3.22 -8.05 -10.66
C TRP A 97 1.99 -8.08 -9.74
N GLN A 98 2.18 -8.69 -8.58
CA GLN A 98 1.26 -8.61 -7.46
C GLN A 98 2.05 -8.12 -6.26
N GLY A 99 1.56 -7.07 -5.62
CA GLY A 99 2.34 -6.37 -4.63
C GLY A 99 1.53 -5.35 -3.86
N ARG A 100 2.20 -4.78 -2.87
CA ARG A 100 1.67 -3.72 -2.02
C ARG A 100 2.67 -2.60 -1.82
N VAL A 101 2.17 -1.38 -1.66
CA VAL A 101 2.94 -0.18 -1.35
C VAL A 101 2.36 0.47 -0.10
N TRP A 102 3.20 0.88 0.84
CA TRP A 102 2.78 1.59 2.05
C TRP A 102 3.81 2.63 2.47
N GLY A 103 3.42 3.52 3.39
CA GLY A 103 4.28 4.60 3.86
C GLY A 103 4.75 4.35 5.28
N ARG A 104 6.04 4.56 5.55
CA ARG A 104 6.63 4.49 6.89
C ARG A 104 7.00 5.88 7.36
N THR A 105 6.80 6.14 8.65
CA THR A 105 7.01 7.47 9.23
C THR A 105 8.10 7.48 10.30
N ASN A 106 8.75 8.62 10.44
CA ASN A 106 9.74 8.91 11.48
C ASN A 106 10.81 7.80 11.59
N CYS A 107 11.46 7.48 10.47
CA CYS A 107 12.42 6.39 10.41
C CYS A 107 13.86 6.85 10.65
N SER A 108 14.67 5.95 11.22
CA SER A 108 16.11 6.15 11.40
C SER A 108 16.87 4.84 11.24
N PHE A 109 17.65 4.74 10.16
CA PHE A 109 18.39 3.53 9.79
C PHE A 109 19.90 3.67 10.04
N ASN A 110 20.58 2.54 10.18
CA ASN A 110 22.04 2.47 10.06
C ASN A 110 22.50 2.78 8.61
N ALA A 111 23.81 2.98 8.43
CA ALA A 111 24.36 3.46 7.15
C ALA A 111 24.10 2.53 5.95
N ASP A 112 23.97 1.23 6.18
CA ASP A 112 23.69 0.20 5.19
C ASP A 112 22.20 -0.16 5.06
N GLY A 113 21.32 0.45 5.87
CA GLY A 113 19.87 0.24 5.80
C GLY A 113 19.40 -1.14 6.25
N THR A 114 20.23 -1.90 6.98
CA THR A 114 19.95 -3.27 7.43
C THR A 114 19.30 -3.33 8.82
N GLY A 115 19.22 -2.20 9.51
CA GLY A 115 18.66 -2.11 10.86
C GLY A 115 18.51 -0.66 11.35
N PRO A 116 18.08 -0.48 12.61
CA PRO A 116 17.91 0.85 13.20
C PRO A 116 19.25 1.58 13.39
N SER A 117 19.20 2.91 13.41
CA SER A 117 20.37 3.77 13.63
C SER A 117 21.01 3.61 15.01
N ASN A 118 20.29 3.02 15.97
CA ASN A 118 20.75 2.77 17.34
C ASN A 118 20.20 1.44 17.86
N LEU A 119 20.78 0.91 18.94
CA LEU A 119 20.46 -0.42 19.49
C LEU A 119 18.99 -0.59 19.91
N ASN A 120 18.30 0.49 20.24
CA ASN A 120 16.93 0.44 20.77
C ASN A 120 15.88 0.71 19.69
N GLY A 121 16.26 1.17 18.49
CA GLY A 121 15.31 1.63 17.49
C GLY A 121 14.53 2.88 17.95
N VAL A 122 13.50 3.26 17.21
CA VAL A 122 12.68 4.45 17.50
C VAL A 122 11.64 4.20 18.60
N ASN A 123 11.31 2.93 18.88
CA ASN A 123 10.29 2.53 19.85
C ASN A 123 10.83 1.74 21.06
N GLY A 124 12.15 1.61 21.21
CA GLY A 124 12.77 0.82 22.28
C GLY A 124 12.84 -0.69 22.00
N ASN A 125 12.21 -1.16 20.93
CA ASN A 125 12.09 -2.58 20.57
C ASN A 125 12.79 -2.92 19.24
N GLY A 126 13.70 -2.05 18.77
CA GLY A 126 14.49 -2.29 17.58
C GLY A 126 13.81 -1.99 16.24
N ALA A 127 12.65 -1.32 16.24
CA ALA A 127 12.06 -0.81 15.00
C ALA A 127 12.86 0.39 14.47
N SER A 128 13.01 0.48 13.15
CA SER A 128 13.65 1.64 12.51
C SER A 128 12.65 2.75 12.25
N CYS A 129 11.37 2.43 12.08
CA CYS A 129 10.28 3.38 11.82
C CYS A 129 9.23 3.36 12.93
N LEU A 130 8.55 4.49 13.13
CA LEU A 130 7.51 4.62 14.15
C LEU A 130 6.21 3.94 13.73
N THR A 131 5.89 3.96 12.43
CA THR A 131 4.77 3.20 11.84
C THR A 131 5.20 2.53 10.55
N GLY A 132 4.56 1.41 10.20
CA GLY A 132 4.80 0.68 8.96
C GLY A 132 6.17 0.00 8.88
N ASP A 133 6.93 -0.09 9.99
CA ASP A 133 8.28 -0.68 10.00
C ASP A 133 8.28 -2.09 9.40
N CYS A 134 9.35 -2.48 8.71
CA CYS A 134 9.45 -3.80 8.08
C CYS A 134 10.67 -4.56 8.60
N PHE A 135 10.64 -4.88 9.90
CA PHE A 135 11.71 -5.56 10.63
C PHE A 135 13.02 -4.77 10.68
N GLY A 136 12.92 -3.45 10.81
CA GLY A 136 14.03 -2.51 10.94
C GLY A 136 14.82 -2.26 9.65
N ARG A 137 14.43 -2.87 8.52
CA ARG A 137 15.16 -2.75 7.25
C ARG A 137 14.62 -1.61 6.40
N LEU A 138 15.51 -0.95 5.67
CA LEU A 138 15.11 0.03 4.66
C LEU A 138 14.46 -0.67 3.46
N ASP A 139 15.10 -1.76 3.01
CA ASP A 139 14.67 -2.60 1.91
C ASP A 139 13.75 -3.71 2.44
N CYS A 140 12.43 -3.51 2.31
CA CYS A 140 11.44 -4.44 2.86
C CYS A 140 11.31 -5.71 2.01
N GLU A 141 11.23 -6.87 2.67
CA GLU A 141 11.00 -8.16 2.00
C GLU A 141 9.50 -8.56 2.00
N PHE A 142 8.73 -8.08 2.98
CA PHE A 142 7.33 -8.47 3.22
C PHE A 142 6.42 -7.23 3.33
N THR A 143 5.43 -7.28 4.23
CA THR A 143 4.56 -6.13 4.56
C THR A 143 5.13 -5.31 5.73
N GLY A 144 4.58 -4.12 5.94
CA GLY A 144 4.86 -3.28 7.11
C GLY A 144 4.12 -3.76 8.36
N GLN A 145 4.68 -3.43 9.53
CA GLN A 145 4.02 -3.60 10.82
C GLN A 145 2.78 -2.71 10.90
N VAL A 146 1.70 -3.30 11.39
CA VAL A 146 0.43 -2.61 11.66
C VAL A 146 0.61 -1.55 12.76
N PRO A 147 -0.13 -0.43 12.73
CA PRO A 147 -1.10 -0.05 11.70
C PRO A 147 -0.43 0.47 10.42
N THR A 148 -0.93 0.05 9.24
CA THR A 148 -0.43 0.53 7.95
C THR A 148 -1.54 0.63 6.90
N THR A 149 -1.68 1.80 6.28
CA THR A 149 -2.53 1.98 5.10
C THR A 149 -1.83 1.35 3.89
N LEU A 150 -2.50 0.44 3.18
CA LEU A 150 -1.92 -0.28 2.05
C LEU A 150 -2.54 0.17 0.71
N ALA A 151 -1.71 0.28 -0.31
CA ALA A 151 -2.12 0.22 -1.71
C ALA A 151 -1.80 -1.16 -2.25
N GLU A 152 -2.81 -1.93 -2.66
CA GLU A 152 -2.65 -3.33 -3.09
C GLU A 152 -2.94 -3.45 -4.59
N PHE A 153 -2.18 -4.32 -5.27
CA PHE A 153 -2.26 -4.52 -6.71
C PHE A 153 -2.16 -6.00 -7.06
N ASN A 154 -3.04 -6.44 -7.95
CA ASN A 154 -2.88 -7.64 -8.75
C ASN A 154 -3.07 -7.26 -10.22
N LEU A 155 -1.96 -7.10 -10.94
CA LEU A 155 -1.99 -6.57 -12.30
C LEU A 155 -2.52 -7.57 -13.33
N ILE A 156 -2.49 -8.88 -13.03
CA ILE A 156 -2.96 -9.95 -13.92
C ILE A 156 -3.91 -10.92 -13.20
N GLY A 157 -5.12 -10.44 -12.93
CA GLY A 157 -6.19 -11.23 -12.31
C GLY A 157 -7.32 -11.61 -13.27
N GLY A 158 -8.38 -12.17 -12.69
CA GLY A 158 -9.60 -12.59 -13.39
C GLY A 158 -9.43 -13.94 -14.09
N MET A 159 -10.52 -14.46 -14.67
CA MET A 159 -10.53 -15.80 -15.29
C MET A 159 -9.56 -15.94 -16.47
N ASP A 160 -9.29 -14.84 -17.18
CA ASP A 160 -8.45 -14.82 -18.39
C ASP A 160 -7.09 -14.11 -18.21
N GLY A 161 -6.76 -13.63 -17.00
CA GLY A 161 -5.56 -12.81 -16.79
C GLY A 161 -5.61 -11.46 -17.54
N LYS A 162 -6.81 -10.90 -17.73
CA LYS A 162 -7.04 -9.66 -18.50
C LYS A 162 -7.55 -8.50 -17.65
N GLN A 163 -7.57 -8.68 -16.33
CA GLN A 163 -8.09 -7.71 -15.40
C GLN A 163 -7.00 -7.31 -14.42
N THR A 164 -6.93 -6.04 -14.09
CA THR A 164 -6.16 -5.53 -12.97
C THR A 164 -7.12 -5.27 -11.81
N PHE A 165 -6.75 -5.79 -10.64
CA PHE A 165 -7.40 -5.55 -9.37
C PHE A 165 -6.50 -4.65 -8.55
N TYR A 166 -7.07 -3.64 -7.91
CA TYR A 166 -6.35 -2.78 -7.00
C TYR A 166 -7.31 -2.17 -5.99
N ASP A 167 -6.76 -1.78 -4.86
CA ASP A 167 -7.53 -1.22 -3.77
C ASP A 167 -6.64 -0.49 -2.77
N ILE A 168 -7.29 0.37 -1.98
CA ILE A 168 -6.71 0.88 -0.74
C ILE A 168 -7.25 0.02 0.37
N SER A 169 -6.39 -0.46 1.26
CA SER A 169 -6.77 -1.39 2.31
C SER A 169 -6.40 -0.86 3.70
N LEU A 170 -7.41 -0.86 4.57
CA LEU A 170 -7.32 -0.54 6.00
C LEU A 170 -7.48 -1.79 6.86
N VAL A 171 -7.42 -2.99 6.25
CA VAL A 171 -7.47 -4.28 6.98
C VAL A 171 -6.34 -4.36 8.00
N ASP A 172 -5.18 -3.80 7.65
CA ASP A 172 -3.98 -3.73 8.49
C ASP A 172 -3.88 -2.40 9.26
N GLY A 173 -4.96 -1.63 9.35
CA GLY A 173 -5.02 -0.35 10.06
C GLY A 173 -4.81 0.86 9.15
N TYR A 174 -4.64 2.03 9.77
CA TYR A 174 -4.46 3.30 9.09
C TYR A 174 -3.31 4.10 9.72
N ASN A 175 -2.36 4.58 8.92
CA ASN A 175 -1.26 5.43 9.40
C ASN A 175 -0.96 6.65 8.51
N LEU A 176 -1.30 6.61 7.23
CA LEU A 176 -1.14 7.76 6.32
C LEU A 176 -2.32 7.82 5.34
N PRO A 177 -2.76 9.04 4.95
CA PRO A 177 -3.66 9.19 3.83
C PRO A 177 -3.00 8.69 2.54
N LEU A 178 -3.78 8.06 1.67
CA LEU A 178 -3.27 7.41 0.46
C LEU A 178 -4.23 7.59 -0.71
N ALA A 179 -3.70 7.76 -1.91
CA ALA A 179 -4.45 7.66 -3.16
C ALA A 179 -3.74 6.75 -4.16
N ILE A 180 -4.53 6.10 -4.99
CA ILE A 180 -4.06 5.32 -6.15
C ILE A 180 -4.58 6.01 -7.41
N VAL A 181 -3.67 6.22 -8.35
CA VAL A 181 -3.93 6.98 -9.57
C VAL A 181 -3.54 6.13 -10.77
N TYR A 182 -4.49 5.95 -11.69
CA TYR A 182 -4.24 5.25 -12.94
C TYR A 182 -3.44 6.13 -13.91
N VAL A 183 -2.39 5.56 -14.49
CA VAL A 183 -1.53 6.19 -15.50
C VAL A 183 -1.78 5.49 -16.84
N PRO A 184 -2.55 6.09 -17.78
CA PRO A 184 -2.87 5.46 -19.04
C PRO A 184 -1.63 5.16 -19.89
N ALA A 185 -1.55 3.98 -20.49
CA ALA A 185 -0.53 3.64 -21.48
C ALA A 185 -1.06 3.86 -22.91
N LYS A 186 -0.16 4.13 -23.86
CA LYS A 186 -0.51 4.45 -25.26
C LYS A 186 -1.38 3.37 -25.94
N ASN A 187 -1.24 2.12 -25.53
CA ASN A 187 -1.93 0.97 -26.12
C ASN A 187 -3.08 0.44 -25.25
N THR A 188 -3.56 1.23 -24.30
CA THR A 188 -4.66 0.85 -23.41
C THR A 188 -5.90 1.67 -23.68
N THR A 189 -7.06 1.12 -23.34
CA THR A 189 -8.30 1.89 -23.26
C THR A 189 -8.08 3.03 -22.28
N TRP A 190 -8.31 4.27 -22.72
CA TRP A 190 -8.28 5.41 -21.82
C TRP A 190 -9.50 5.32 -20.89
N ILE A 191 -9.25 5.28 -19.58
CA ILE A 191 -10.29 5.21 -18.56
C ILE A 191 -10.30 6.55 -17.80
N PRO A 192 -11.46 7.22 -17.68
CA PRO A 192 -11.61 8.44 -16.93
C PRO A 192 -11.14 8.33 -15.48
N PRO A 193 -10.49 9.38 -14.95
CA PRO A 193 -9.99 9.37 -13.57
C PRO A 193 -11.11 9.22 -12.53
N ASN A 194 -12.34 9.67 -12.82
CA ASN A 194 -13.49 9.54 -11.91
C ASN A 194 -14.07 8.11 -11.82
N LEU A 195 -13.47 7.16 -12.52
CA LEU A 195 -13.70 5.73 -12.35
C LEU A 195 -12.53 5.01 -11.68
N THR A 196 -11.30 5.55 -11.72
CA THR A 196 -10.10 4.80 -11.35
C THR A 196 -9.30 5.38 -10.21
N ASN A 197 -9.39 6.69 -9.98
CA ASN A 197 -8.48 7.35 -9.04
C ASN A 197 -9.13 7.41 -7.67
N CYS A 198 -8.86 6.43 -6.83
CA CYS A 198 -9.40 6.35 -5.47
C CYS A 198 -8.49 7.04 -4.45
N ALA A 199 -9.09 7.54 -3.38
CA ALA A 199 -8.38 8.16 -2.27
C ALA A 199 -9.05 7.83 -0.93
N CYS A 200 -8.22 7.62 0.09
CA CYS A 200 -8.61 7.50 1.48
C CYS A 200 -7.89 8.57 2.30
N ILE A 201 -8.66 9.52 2.82
CA ILE A 201 -8.18 10.64 3.63
C ILE A 201 -8.94 10.63 4.95
N ALA A 202 -8.38 9.92 5.92
CA ALA A 202 -8.92 9.77 7.27
C ALA A 202 -8.04 10.46 8.33
N SER A 203 -7.25 11.46 7.92
CA SER A 203 -6.42 12.29 8.79
C SER A 203 -6.90 13.73 8.76
N SER A 204 -7.12 14.31 9.95
CA SER A 204 -7.43 15.73 10.08
C SER A 204 -6.30 16.61 9.55
N GLY A 205 -6.64 17.75 8.96
CA GLY A 205 -5.73 18.67 8.28
C GLY A 205 -5.50 18.35 6.80
N TYR A 206 -5.86 17.14 6.33
CA TYR A 206 -5.74 16.74 4.92
C TYR A 206 -7.05 16.84 4.14
N LEU A 207 -8.19 16.96 4.83
CA LEU A 207 -9.45 17.25 4.16
C LEU A 207 -9.45 18.70 3.68
N ASP A 208 -9.52 18.85 2.37
CA ASP A 208 -9.62 20.13 1.66
C ASP A 208 -10.87 20.11 0.76
N GLU A 209 -11.27 21.27 0.26
CA GLU A 209 -12.26 21.34 -0.81
C GLU A 209 -11.83 20.43 -1.99
N PRO A 210 -12.77 19.80 -2.71
CA PRO A 210 -12.47 18.98 -3.88
C PRO A 210 -11.40 19.62 -4.76
N ALA A 211 -10.27 18.92 -4.94
CA ALA A 211 -9.08 19.51 -5.53
C ALA A 211 -9.38 20.04 -6.94
N ARG A 212 -9.15 21.35 -7.15
CA ARG A 212 -9.29 22.03 -8.46
C ARG A 212 -8.13 21.76 -9.42
N SER A 213 -7.15 20.95 -9.00
CA SER A 213 -5.98 20.53 -9.77
C SER A 213 -5.32 19.33 -9.09
N GLY A 214 -4.57 18.50 -9.83
CA GLY A 214 -3.86 17.34 -9.28
C GLY A 214 -4.39 16.00 -9.77
N LEU A 215 -4.05 14.90 -9.10
CA LEU A 215 -4.37 13.54 -9.56
C LEU A 215 -5.72 13.02 -9.05
N ALA A 216 -6.27 13.66 -8.00
CA ALA A 216 -7.66 13.57 -7.56
C ALA A 216 -8.54 14.69 -8.16
N TYR A 217 -8.14 15.24 -9.32
CA TYR A 217 -8.78 16.39 -9.96
C TYR A 217 -10.20 16.08 -10.41
N THR A 218 -11.16 16.83 -9.88
CA THR A 218 -12.52 16.90 -10.41
C THR A 218 -12.60 18.02 -11.44
N ASN A 219 -13.15 17.74 -12.62
CA ASN A 219 -13.38 18.78 -13.63
C ASN A 219 -14.76 18.67 -14.26
N ALA A 220 -15.10 19.61 -15.14
CA ALA A 220 -16.41 19.60 -15.80
C ALA A 220 -16.65 18.37 -16.67
N SER A 221 -15.61 17.79 -17.24
CA SER A 221 -15.67 16.58 -18.06
C SER A 221 -15.69 15.29 -17.23
N TYR A 222 -14.93 15.23 -16.13
CA TYR A 222 -14.81 14.04 -15.27
C TYR A 222 -15.00 14.43 -13.80
N PRO A 223 -16.25 14.67 -13.40
CA PRO A 223 -16.56 15.02 -12.01
C PRO A 223 -16.32 13.81 -11.10
N MET A 224 -15.48 14.00 -10.09
CA MET A 224 -15.10 12.97 -9.13
C MET A 224 -16.17 12.81 -8.03
N PRO A 225 -16.62 11.58 -7.74
CA PRO A 225 -17.50 11.29 -6.62
C PRO A 225 -16.69 11.27 -5.32
N TYR A 226 -17.09 12.10 -4.35
CA TYR A 226 -16.46 12.18 -3.03
C TYR A 226 -17.46 11.86 -1.92
N GLU A 227 -16.95 11.28 -0.84
CA GLU A 227 -17.63 11.28 0.46
C GLU A 227 -18.01 12.72 0.82
N ALA A 228 -19.26 13.01 1.23
CA ALA A 228 -19.77 14.36 1.41
C ALA A 228 -19.89 14.84 2.87
N ALA A 229 -19.97 13.93 3.83
CA ALA A 229 -20.34 14.21 5.22
C ALA A 229 -19.15 14.53 6.15
N GLN A 230 -17.95 14.03 5.86
CA GLN A 230 -16.82 14.14 6.78
C GLN A 230 -16.22 15.54 6.84
N THR A 231 -15.91 16.00 8.05
CA THR A 231 -15.19 17.25 8.31
C THR A 231 -13.82 16.94 8.92
N ASN A 232 -12.90 17.91 8.96
CA ASN A 232 -11.62 17.74 9.65
C ASN A 232 -11.80 17.31 11.13
N SER A 233 -12.86 17.80 11.79
CA SER A 233 -13.21 17.36 13.14
C SER A 233 -13.81 15.94 13.19
N GLY A 234 -14.50 15.50 12.12
CA GLY A 234 -15.03 14.14 12.02
C GLY A 234 -13.92 13.11 11.85
N VAL A 235 -13.01 13.35 10.90
CA VAL A 235 -11.85 12.47 10.68
C VAL A 235 -10.77 12.57 11.76
N ALA A 236 -10.85 13.52 12.69
CA ALA A 236 -10.00 13.49 13.88
C ALA A 236 -10.45 12.42 14.90
N ASN A 237 -11.71 12.00 14.85
CA ASN A 237 -12.35 11.21 15.91
C ASN A 237 -12.92 9.87 15.41
N TRP A 238 -12.66 9.48 14.16
CA TRP A 238 -13.24 8.26 13.60
C TRP A 238 -12.61 6.98 14.16
N CYS A 239 -11.35 7.02 14.62
CA CYS A 239 -10.69 5.86 15.19
C CYS A 239 -11.26 5.55 16.60
N PRO A 240 -11.70 4.30 16.88
CA PRO A 240 -12.09 3.91 18.23
C PRO A 240 -11.01 4.22 19.27
N TRP A 241 -11.43 4.52 20.50
CA TRP A 241 -10.49 4.84 21.59
C TRP A 241 -9.47 3.72 21.83
N ASP A 242 -9.92 2.47 21.89
CA ASP A 242 -9.07 1.32 22.21
C ASP A 242 -8.18 0.87 21.05
N LEU A 243 -8.29 1.53 19.89
CA LEU A 243 -7.52 1.21 18.67
C LEU A 243 -6.54 2.31 18.28
N GLN A 244 -6.49 3.39 19.06
CA GLN A 244 -5.45 4.43 18.94
C GLN A 244 -4.10 3.86 19.36
N GLU A 245 -3.07 4.02 18.51
CA GLU A 245 -1.70 3.57 18.79
C GLU A 245 -1.05 4.44 19.88
N TYR A 246 -1.31 5.75 19.84
CA TYR A 246 -0.77 6.75 20.77
C TYR A 246 -1.90 7.54 21.46
N PRO A 247 -2.78 6.86 22.25
CA PRO A 247 -3.89 7.53 22.89
C PRO A 247 -3.38 8.61 23.86
N PRO A 248 -4.10 9.73 24.01
CA PRO A 248 -3.64 10.82 24.86
C PRO A 248 -3.50 10.33 26.31
N SER A 249 -2.50 10.87 27.02
CA SER A 249 -2.34 10.60 28.45
C SER A 249 -3.60 11.05 29.19
N LYS A 250 -4.14 10.15 30.02
CA LYS A 250 -5.40 10.29 30.77
C LYS A 250 -5.58 11.71 31.34
N PRO A 251 -6.80 12.29 31.35
CA PRO A 251 -7.03 13.62 31.91
C PRO A 251 -6.98 13.55 33.44
N GLY A 252 -5.83 13.90 34.01
CA GLY A 252 -5.65 14.07 35.46
C GLY A 252 -5.52 12.76 36.25
N ASP A 253 -4.37 12.60 36.92
CA ASP A 253 -4.11 11.68 38.05
C ASP A 253 -4.73 10.26 38.00
N GLY A 254 -4.95 9.72 36.80
CA GLY A 254 -5.51 8.37 36.61
C GLY A 254 -7.04 8.26 36.70
N ILE A 255 -7.78 9.37 36.68
CA ILE A 255 -9.25 9.37 36.68
C ILE A 255 -9.76 9.60 35.25
N TYR A 256 -10.68 8.76 34.78
CA TYR A 256 -11.45 9.01 33.55
C TYR A 256 -12.74 9.75 33.92
N PRO A 257 -12.89 11.04 33.61
CA PRO A 257 -14.13 11.75 33.82
C PRO A 257 -15.14 11.34 32.76
N TYR A 258 -16.04 10.42 33.12
CA TYR A 258 -17.16 10.04 32.24
C TYR A 258 -18.26 11.12 32.25
N PRO A 259 -18.80 11.52 31.08
CA PRO A 259 -18.40 11.09 29.74
C PRO A 259 -17.13 11.81 29.24
N ASP A 260 -16.26 11.07 28.55
CA ASP A 260 -14.91 11.47 28.10
C ASP A 260 -14.90 12.51 26.95
N ASP A 261 -15.97 13.28 26.81
CA ASP A 261 -16.26 14.13 25.66
C ASP A 261 -15.36 15.38 25.59
N ASN A 262 -14.62 15.67 26.66
CA ASN A 262 -13.76 16.86 26.81
C ASN A 262 -12.25 16.56 26.76
N ILE A 263 -11.85 15.32 26.45
CA ILE A 263 -10.43 14.96 26.31
C ILE A 263 -9.94 15.39 24.92
N GLN A 264 -8.93 16.27 24.87
CA GLN A 264 -8.30 16.64 23.61
C GLN A 264 -7.48 15.46 23.07
N ARG A 265 -8.03 14.78 22.06
CA ARG A 265 -7.34 13.73 21.32
C ARG A 265 -6.25 14.34 20.42
N PRO A 266 -5.18 13.58 20.12
CA PRO A 266 -4.26 13.96 19.06
C PRO A 266 -5.05 14.19 17.76
N ILE A 267 -4.70 15.24 17.02
CA ILE A 267 -5.33 15.57 15.73
C ILE A 267 -5.18 14.40 14.73
N PHE A 268 -4.13 13.61 14.90
CA PHE A 268 -3.86 12.42 14.14
C PHE A 268 -3.14 11.39 15.00
N ASP A 269 -3.71 10.19 15.10
CA ASP A 269 -3.11 9.00 15.71
C ASP A 269 -3.33 7.81 14.78
N PRO A 270 -2.29 7.07 14.38
CA PRO A 270 -2.44 5.81 13.68
C PRO A 270 -3.45 4.89 14.37
N CYS A 271 -4.30 4.24 13.57
CA CYS A 271 -5.42 3.47 14.06
C CYS A 271 -5.21 1.99 13.73
N LEU A 272 -5.10 1.16 14.76
CA LEU A 272 -5.10 -0.30 14.62
C LEU A 272 -6.44 -0.75 14.06
N SER A 273 -6.41 -1.76 13.19
CA SER A 273 -7.64 -2.49 12.87
C SER A 273 -8.07 -3.36 14.04
N ALA A 274 -9.34 -3.79 14.05
CA ALA A 274 -9.82 -4.72 15.07
C ALA A 274 -8.98 -6.00 15.13
N CYS A 275 -8.62 -6.57 13.97
CA CYS A 275 -7.76 -7.76 13.92
C CYS A 275 -6.35 -7.49 14.46
N ALA A 276 -5.75 -6.35 14.12
CA ALA A 276 -4.43 -5.98 14.62
C ALA A 276 -4.39 -5.84 16.15
N SER A 277 -5.48 -5.36 16.75
CA SER A 277 -5.59 -5.17 18.20
C SER A 277 -5.88 -6.48 18.95
N THR A 278 -6.85 -7.28 18.48
CA THR A 278 -7.35 -8.43 19.26
C THR A 278 -6.73 -9.76 18.84
N ASN A 279 -6.25 -9.86 17.59
CA ASN A 279 -5.87 -11.10 16.92
C ASN A 279 -6.93 -12.22 17.04
N SER A 280 -8.21 -11.85 17.19
CA SER A 280 -9.30 -12.80 17.38
C SER A 280 -9.73 -13.42 16.04
N PRO A 281 -10.18 -14.69 16.00
CA PRO A 281 -10.69 -15.29 14.78
C PRO A 281 -11.84 -14.50 14.14
N GLN A 282 -12.68 -13.88 14.97
CA GLN A 282 -13.80 -13.04 14.58
C GLN A 282 -13.34 -11.81 13.80
N ASP A 283 -12.43 -11.02 14.37
CA ASP A 283 -11.98 -9.75 13.78
C ASP A 283 -11.04 -9.99 12.59
N CYS A 284 -10.31 -11.10 12.63
CA CYS A 284 -9.38 -11.49 11.58
C CYS A 284 -10.02 -12.34 10.48
N CYS A 285 -11.30 -12.69 10.59
CA CYS A 285 -12.02 -13.55 9.65
C CYS A 285 -11.31 -14.89 9.37
N THR A 286 -10.87 -15.58 10.43
CA THR A 286 -10.14 -16.86 10.32
C THR A 286 -10.89 -18.00 11.03
N GLY A 287 -10.49 -19.24 10.76
CA GLY A 287 -11.14 -20.42 11.35
C GLY A 287 -12.62 -20.49 10.98
N ASP A 288 -13.48 -20.57 11.99
CA ASP A 288 -14.94 -20.63 11.81
C ASP A 288 -15.54 -19.35 11.20
N TYR A 289 -14.78 -18.25 11.19
CA TYR A 289 -15.17 -16.96 10.61
C TYR A 289 -14.59 -16.75 9.20
N ASN A 290 -13.95 -17.75 8.61
CA ASN A 290 -13.38 -17.69 7.26
C ASN A 290 -14.46 -17.86 6.18
N SER A 291 -15.55 -17.09 6.26
CA SER A 291 -16.50 -16.90 5.17
C SER A 291 -17.19 -15.53 5.25
N PRO A 292 -17.58 -14.92 4.12
CA PRO A 292 -18.32 -13.65 4.11
C PRO A 292 -19.66 -13.72 4.86
N ASP A 293 -20.29 -14.90 4.88
CA ASP A 293 -21.58 -15.10 5.54
C ASP A 293 -21.47 -15.06 7.07
N VAL A 294 -20.30 -15.38 7.61
CA VAL A 294 -20.06 -15.50 9.06
C VAL A 294 -19.24 -14.34 9.60
N CYS A 295 -18.19 -13.88 8.91
CA CYS A 295 -17.43 -12.72 9.35
C CYS A 295 -18.26 -11.45 9.19
N LYS A 296 -18.38 -10.66 10.26
CA LYS A 296 -19.16 -9.41 10.25
C LYS A 296 -18.24 -8.22 10.46
N PRO A 297 -18.58 -7.05 9.90
CA PRO A 297 -17.81 -5.84 10.14
C PRO A 297 -17.78 -5.53 11.63
N SER A 298 -16.61 -5.09 12.11
CA SER A 298 -16.40 -4.61 13.47
C SER A 298 -16.77 -3.12 13.58
N LEU A 299 -16.78 -2.57 14.81
CA LEU A 299 -16.92 -1.12 15.01
C LEU A 299 -15.86 -0.32 14.23
N TYR A 300 -14.61 -0.82 14.21
CA TYR A 300 -13.54 -0.23 13.41
C TYR A 300 -13.91 -0.22 11.93
N SER A 301 -14.39 -1.36 11.41
CA SER A 301 -14.68 -1.52 9.99
C SER A 301 -15.81 -0.59 9.55
N GLU A 302 -16.88 -0.49 10.35
CA GLU A 302 -17.98 0.45 10.11
C GLU A 302 -17.50 1.91 10.11
N GLN A 303 -16.64 2.29 11.06
CA GLN A 303 -16.11 3.65 11.16
C GLN A 303 -15.11 3.98 10.04
N ALA A 304 -14.23 3.05 9.69
CA ALA A 304 -13.30 3.16 8.57
C ALA A 304 -14.07 3.41 7.25
N LYS A 305 -15.20 2.71 7.05
CA LYS A 305 -16.01 2.86 5.84
C LYS A 305 -16.74 4.21 5.77
N MET A 306 -17.05 4.82 6.90
CA MET A 306 -17.61 6.18 6.93
C MET A 306 -16.61 7.26 6.49
N VAL A 307 -15.32 7.05 6.70
CA VAL A 307 -14.26 8.01 6.33
C VAL A 307 -13.58 7.68 5.01
N CYS A 308 -13.51 6.40 4.62
CA CYS A 308 -12.94 5.93 3.36
C CYS A 308 -13.87 4.91 2.68
N PRO A 309 -14.95 5.37 2.02
CA PRO A 309 -15.96 4.48 1.42
C PRO A 309 -15.42 3.52 0.36
N ASP A 310 -14.37 3.91 -0.37
CA ASP A 310 -13.77 3.07 -1.42
C ASP A 310 -12.69 2.09 -0.91
N ALA A 311 -12.29 2.17 0.36
CA ALA A 311 -11.20 1.36 0.92
C ALA A 311 -11.72 0.10 1.62
N TYR A 312 -10.94 -0.98 1.60
CA TYR A 312 -11.23 -2.18 2.40
C TYR A 312 -11.18 -1.86 3.88
N SER A 313 -12.24 -2.19 4.61
CA SER A 313 -12.33 -1.98 6.06
C SER A 313 -12.12 -3.25 6.90
N TYR A 314 -12.22 -4.42 6.27
CA TYR A 314 -11.94 -5.76 6.83
C TYR A 314 -11.82 -6.79 5.69
N ALA A 315 -11.45 -8.04 6.01
CA ALA A 315 -11.07 -9.04 5.02
C ALA A 315 -12.14 -9.44 3.99
N TYR A 316 -13.43 -9.31 4.31
CA TYR A 316 -14.54 -9.65 3.42
C TYR A 316 -15.32 -8.41 2.91
N ASP A 317 -14.67 -7.25 2.83
CA ASP A 317 -15.24 -6.01 2.26
C ASP A 317 -15.06 -5.90 0.73
N ASP A 318 -15.08 -7.03 0.02
CA ASP A 318 -14.62 -7.12 -1.37
C ASP A 318 -15.54 -6.41 -2.38
N GLN A 319 -16.85 -6.62 -2.25
CA GLN A 319 -17.87 -6.10 -3.17
C GLN A 319 -17.95 -4.57 -3.20
N THR A 320 -17.44 -3.89 -2.17
CA THR A 320 -17.52 -2.42 -2.04
C THR A 320 -16.16 -1.73 -2.03
N SER A 321 -15.07 -2.48 -2.20
CA SER A 321 -13.71 -1.94 -2.01
C SER A 321 -12.72 -2.32 -3.11
N THR A 322 -13.08 -3.24 -4.02
CA THR A 322 -12.19 -3.67 -5.11
C THR A 322 -12.45 -2.89 -6.38
N PHE A 323 -11.42 -2.26 -6.93
CA PHE A 323 -11.46 -1.72 -8.28
C PHE A 323 -11.01 -2.78 -9.28
N ILE A 324 -11.76 -2.91 -10.39
CA ILE A 324 -11.48 -3.86 -11.45
C ILE A 324 -11.47 -3.10 -12.78
N ILE A 325 -10.32 -3.12 -13.46
CA ILE A 325 -10.18 -2.53 -14.79
C ILE A 325 -9.47 -3.50 -15.75
N PRO A 326 -9.54 -3.29 -17.07
CA PRO A 326 -8.73 -4.06 -18.01
C PRO A 326 -7.23 -3.90 -17.75
N THR A 327 -6.45 -4.94 -18.06
CA THR A 327 -4.98 -4.89 -17.89
C THR A 327 -4.32 -3.79 -18.70
N GLY A 328 -3.22 -3.28 -18.16
CA GLY A 328 -2.34 -2.31 -18.79
C GLY A 328 -2.30 -0.98 -18.04
N GLY A 329 -1.53 -0.04 -18.60
CA GLY A 329 -1.33 1.27 -18.00
C GLY A 329 -0.15 1.25 -17.04
N GLY A 330 -0.29 2.02 -15.97
CA GLY A 330 0.66 2.16 -14.87
C GLY A 330 -0.05 2.78 -13.68
N TRP A 331 0.67 2.93 -12.59
CA TRP A 331 0.09 3.30 -11.31
C TRP A 331 0.95 4.34 -10.63
N GLU A 332 0.28 5.28 -9.97
CA GLU A 332 0.90 6.22 -9.06
C GLU A 332 0.24 6.08 -7.68
N VAL A 333 1.07 5.84 -6.66
CA VAL A 333 0.67 5.83 -5.25
C VAL A 333 1.09 7.17 -4.65
N VAL A 334 0.11 7.94 -4.19
CA VAL A 334 0.32 9.27 -3.61
C VAL A 334 0.05 9.20 -2.11
N PHE A 335 1.06 9.49 -1.31
CA PHE A 335 0.90 9.66 0.14
C PHE A 335 0.49 11.09 0.46
N CYS A 336 -0.42 11.25 1.43
CA CYS A 336 -0.99 12.53 1.83
C CYS A 336 -1.60 13.34 0.67
N PRO A 337 -2.44 12.75 -0.19
CA PRO A 337 -3.12 13.50 -1.24
C PRO A 337 -3.98 14.61 -0.63
N LYS A 338 -4.01 15.77 -1.28
CA LYS A 338 -4.98 16.83 -0.96
C LYS A 338 -6.34 16.44 -1.53
N GLY A 339 -7.41 16.75 -0.79
CA GLY A 339 -8.79 16.58 -1.25
C GLY A 339 -9.63 15.85 -0.21
N ARG A 340 -10.48 14.93 -0.67
CA ARG A 340 -11.39 14.14 0.18
C ARG A 340 -11.39 12.69 -0.26
N SER A 341 -11.79 11.79 0.64
CA SER A 341 -11.99 10.39 0.30
C SER A 341 -13.01 10.25 -0.83
N THR A 342 -12.75 9.33 -1.75
CA THR A 342 -13.64 9.06 -2.88
C THR A 342 -14.77 8.09 -2.49
N ASN A 343 -15.87 8.12 -3.24
CA ASN A 343 -16.95 7.13 -3.15
C ASN A 343 -17.32 6.57 -4.54
N ILE A 344 -16.31 6.33 -5.37
CA ILE A 344 -16.43 5.85 -6.75
C ILE A 344 -17.15 4.51 -6.80
N LEU A 345 -16.82 3.56 -5.93
CA LEU A 345 -17.41 2.20 -6.00
C LEU A 345 -18.89 2.20 -5.66
N VAL A 346 -19.31 3.09 -4.75
CA VAL A 346 -20.72 3.29 -4.42
C VAL A 346 -21.48 3.92 -5.60
N MET A 347 -20.88 4.93 -6.24
CA MET A 347 -21.56 5.69 -7.29
C MET A 347 -21.53 5.01 -8.66
N PHE A 348 -20.44 4.32 -8.97
CA PHE A 348 -20.09 3.81 -10.30
C PHE A 348 -19.66 2.34 -10.32
N GLY A 349 -19.95 1.57 -9.25
CA GLY A 349 -19.56 0.17 -9.15
C GLY A 349 -20.11 -0.71 -10.28
N ASP A 350 -21.35 -0.46 -10.75
CA ASP A 350 -21.93 -1.17 -11.90
C ASP A 350 -21.15 -0.91 -13.19
N GLN A 351 -20.76 0.35 -13.41
CA GLN A 351 -19.99 0.77 -14.58
C GLN A 351 -18.58 0.17 -14.52
N LEU A 352 -17.95 0.10 -13.34
CA LEU A 352 -16.65 -0.55 -13.17
C LEU A 352 -16.72 -2.06 -13.42
N ARG A 353 -17.75 -2.76 -12.92
CA ARG A 353 -17.96 -4.18 -13.23
C ARG A 353 -18.14 -4.41 -14.73
N ALA A 354 -18.95 -3.59 -15.39
CA ALA A 354 -19.14 -3.66 -16.83
C ALA A 354 -17.85 -3.38 -17.60
N LEU A 355 -17.04 -2.41 -17.16
CA LEU A 355 -15.73 -2.09 -17.75
C LEU A 355 -14.74 -3.26 -17.59
N GLY A 356 -14.67 -3.83 -16.40
CA GLY A 356 -13.79 -4.96 -16.10
C GLY A 356 -14.10 -6.19 -16.95
N SER A 357 -15.37 -6.47 -17.24
CA SER A 357 -15.77 -7.58 -18.12
C SER A 357 -15.70 -7.24 -19.62
N GLY A 358 -16.02 -6.00 -19.99
CA GLY A 358 -16.19 -5.58 -21.38
C GLY A 358 -14.93 -5.01 -22.05
N GLY A 359 -13.93 -4.57 -21.28
CA GLY A 359 -12.67 -4.03 -21.82
C GLY A 359 -12.73 -2.58 -22.32
N LEU A 360 -13.92 -2.02 -22.47
CA LEU A 360 -14.18 -0.73 -23.12
C LEU A 360 -15.29 0.03 -22.39
N ILE A 361 -15.22 1.37 -22.48
CA ILE A 361 -16.28 2.25 -21.97
C ILE A 361 -17.34 2.41 -23.07
N THR A 362 -18.57 2.04 -22.78
CA THR A 362 -19.69 2.26 -23.70
C THR A 362 -20.15 3.72 -23.65
N LYS A 363 -20.92 4.14 -24.66
CA LYS A 363 -21.49 5.49 -24.69
C LYS A 363 -22.41 5.73 -23.50
N GLU A 364 -23.22 4.74 -23.14
CA GLU A 364 -24.14 4.81 -22.01
C GLU A 364 -23.40 4.99 -20.69
N MET A 365 -22.29 4.26 -20.50
CA MET A 365 -21.42 4.43 -19.34
C MET A 365 -20.84 5.85 -19.28
N PHE A 366 -20.35 6.35 -20.42
CA PHE A 366 -19.79 7.69 -20.52
C PHE A 366 -20.83 8.78 -20.18
N ASP A 367 -22.07 8.63 -20.65
CA ASP A 367 -23.15 9.57 -20.35
C ASP A 367 -23.49 9.59 -18.85
N VAL A 368 -23.39 8.45 -18.15
CA VAL A 368 -23.63 8.37 -16.69
C VAL A 368 -22.50 9.01 -15.89
N ILE A 369 -21.24 8.66 -16.17
CA ILE A 369 -20.09 9.12 -15.36
C ILE A 369 -19.78 10.61 -15.54
N THR A 370 -20.32 11.23 -16.59
CA THR A 370 -20.18 12.68 -16.85
C THR A 370 -21.39 13.50 -16.36
N ASN A 371 -22.46 12.85 -15.89
CA ASN A 371 -23.68 13.52 -15.43
C ASN A 371 -23.52 14.10 -14.02
N ARG A 372 -23.42 15.42 -13.92
CA ARG A 372 -23.31 16.13 -12.64
C ARG A 372 -24.53 16.01 -11.75
N THR A 373 -25.74 16.04 -12.33
CA THR A 373 -26.97 15.95 -11.55
C THR A 373 -27.08 14.59 -10.87
N TYR A 374 -26.65 13.52 -11.55
CA TYR A 374 -26.56 12.18 -10.96
C TYR A 374 -25.62 12.17 -9.74
N LEU A 375 -24.43 12.74 -9.88
CA LEU A 375 -23.45 12.85 -8.80
C LEU A 375 -23.93 13.69 -7.61
N GLU A 376 -24.63 14.79 -7.87
CA GLU A 376 -25.20 15.64 -6.83
C GLU A 376 -26.38 14.96 -6.12
N SER A 377 -27.18 14.17 -6.85
CA SER A 377 -28.31 13.42 -6.29
C SER A 377 -27.91 12.18 -5.48
N GLY A 378 -26.75 11.58 -5.78
CA GLY A 378 -26.20 10.45 -5.04
C GLY A 378 -25.44 10.85 -3.77
N ARG A 379 -25.27 12.15 -3.50
CA ARG A 379 -24.77 12.61 -2.20
C ARG A 379 -25.85 12.33 -1.15
N PRO A 380 -25.57 11.53 -0.11
CA PRO A 380 -26.53 11.40 0.99
C PRO A 380 -26.79 12.80 1.55
N ASN A 381 -28.04 13.25 1.45
CA ASN A 381 -28.46 14.48 2.11
C ASN A 381 -28.13 14.34 3.61
N SER A 382 -27.48 15.35 4.18
CA SER A 382 -27.30 15.51 5.62
C SER A 382 -28.67 15.76 6.28
N ALA A 383 -29.54 14.76 6.28
CA ALA A 383 -30.80 14.71 7.02
C ALA A 383 -31.39 13.29 6.94
N VAL A 384 -31.30 12.59 8.08
CA VAL A 384 -32.27 11.59 8.56
C VAL A 384 -32.25 10.18 7.92
N SER A 385 -31.87 9.23 8.79
CA SER A 385 -32.27 7.81 8.83
C SER A 385 -33.56 7.46 8.07
N ALA A 386 -33.46 6.59 7.07
CA ALA A 386 -34.47 5.56 6.78
C ALA A 386 -33.90 4.54 5.77
N ARG A 387 -33.76 3.29 6.22
CA ARG A 387 -33.62 2.11 5.34
C ARG A 387 -34.89 1.98 4.49
N PRO A 388 -34.80 1.49 3.24
CA PRO A 388 -35.86 0.66 2.69
C PRO A 388 -35.41 -0.80 2.58
N ALA A 389 -36.39 -1.67 2.79
CA ALA A 389 -36.27 -3.11 2.90
C ALA A 389 -36.07 -3.80 1.53
N SER A 390 -35.23 -4.84 1.56
CA SER A 390 -35.29 -6.09 0.79
C SER A 390 -35.90 -6.09 -0.62
N ALA A 391 -35.08 -6.41 -1.62
CA ALA A 391 -35.49 -7.24 -2.75
C ALA A 391 -34.32 -8.18 -3.12
N TRP A 392 -34.38 -9.40 -2.62
CA TRP A 392 -33.50 -10.49 -3.04
C TRP A 392 -33.89 -10.90 -4.46
N LEU A 393 -32.99 -10.68 -5.43
CA LEU A 393 -33.02 -11.38 -6.70
C LEU A 393 -31.75 -12.23 -6.80
N PHE A 394 -31.94 -13.54 -6.67
CA PHE A 394 -30.92 -14.55 -6.90
C PHE A 394 -30.45 -14.47 -8.35
N ALA A 395 -29.27 -13.91 -8.58
CA ALA A 395 -28.48 -14.22 -9.77
C ALA A 395 -27.40 -15.23 -9.34
N VAL A 396 -27.65 -16.51 -9.62
CA VAL A 396 -26.66 -17.57 -9.50
C VAL A 396 -25.63 -17.36 -10.61
N GLY A 397 -24.58 -16.61 -10.31
CA GLY A 397 -23.38 -16.52 -11.11
C GLY A 397 -22.21 -16.98 -10.25
N PHE A 398 -21.58 -18.09 -10.64
CA PHE A 398 -20.31 -18.54 -10.06
C PHE A 398 -19.24 -17.48 -10.34
N VAL A 399 -19.13 -16.49 -9.46
CA VAL A 399 -17.90 -15.73 -9.28
C VAL A 399 -17.02 -16.62 -8.41
N ALA A 400 -15.90 -17.07 -8.95
CA ALA A 400 -14.88 -17.72 -8.16
C ALA A 400 -14.46 -16.75 -7.04
N ILE A 401 -14.91 -17.04 -5.83
CA ILE A 401 -14.49 -16.35 -4.61
C ILE A 401 -13.02 -16.68 -4.42
N PHE A 402 -12.13 -15.85 -4.97
CA PHE A 402 -10.74 -15.80 -4.56
C PHE A 402 -10.65 -14.90 -3.33
N VAL A 403 -11.20 -15.38 -2.22
CA VAL A 403 -10.80 -14.87 -0.90
C VAL A 403 -9.85 -15.90 -0.30
N ALA A 404 -8.78 -15.38 0.30
CA ALA A 404 -7.75 -16.07 1.08
C ALA A 404 -6.53 -16.59 0.29
N VAL A 405 -5.78 -15.68 -0.34
CA VAL A 405 -4.30 -15.69 -0.23
C VAL A 405 -3.79 -14.24 -0.19
N TRP A 406 -4.22 -13.46 0.80
CA TRP A 406 -3.61 -12.15 1.11
C TRP A 406 -3.24 -12.09 2.60
N ARG A 407 -2.71 -13.19 3.13
CA ARG A 407 -2.07 -13.30 4.45
C ARG A 407 -0.77 -14.06 4.34
#